data_AF-A0A3S8ZQ04-F1
#
_entry.id   AF-A0A3S8ZQ04-F1
#
_cell.length_a   1.000
_cell.length_b   1.000
_cell.length_c   1.000
_cell.angle_alpha   90.00
_cell.angle_beta   90.00
_cell.angle_gamma   90.00
#
_symmetry.space_group_name_H-M   'P 1'
#
loop_
_entity.id
_entity.type
_entity.pdbx_description
1 polymer ?
#
loop_
_entity_poly.entity_id
_entity_poly.type
_entity_poly.pdbx_seq_one_letter_code
_entity_poly.pdbx_strand_id
1 'polypeptide(L)'
;MTQWQSRPLDTIYPIIYLDCIVIKIHGNLHVINKAIYLALGVNMDRHKELLGLWMSENEGAKFWLSVLTELKTRGVQDILIACVDGLKGFPDTIAVEFPHTRVQLCIFMARNSLRLFPGRIIKRLLRI
;
A
#
# COMPACT_ATOMS: atom_id res chain seq x y z
N MET A 1 5.99 16.79 -12.65
CA MET A 1 5.67 15.81 -11.59
C MET A 1 4.21 15.88 -11.17
N THR A 2 3.64 17.06 -10.94
CA THR A 2 2.26 17.28 -10.51
C THR A 2 1.21 16.62 -11.42
N GLN A 3 1.38 16.72 -12.74
CA GLN A 3 0.42 16.18 -13.71
C GLN A 3 0.22 14.65 -13.60
N TRP A 4 1.29 13.89 -13.31
CA TRP A 4 1.18 12.44 -13.13
C TRP A 4 0.54 12.10 -11.78
N GLN A 5 0.90 12.81 -10.71
CA GLN A 5 0.29 12.62 -9.39
C GLN A 5 -1.20 12.98 -9.37
N SER A 6 -1.65 13.93 -10.18
CA SER A 6 -3.06 14.35 -10.25
C SER A 6 -3.83 13.70 -11.41
N ARG A 7 -3.25 12.72 -12.11
CA ARG A 7 -3.91 12.11 -13.27
C ARG A 7 -5.19 11.39 -12.83
N PRO A 8 -6.23 11.36 -13.69
CA PRO A 8 -7.39 10.52 -13.45
C PRO A 8 -6.97 9.04 -13.40
N LEU A 9 -7.63 8.29 -12.54
CA LEU A 9 -7.45 6.85 -12.34
C LEU A 9 -8.68 6.09 -12.82
N ASP A 10 -8.50 4.82 -13.16
CA ASP A 10 -9.62 3.92 -13.46
C ASP A 10 -10.60 3.83 -12.28
N THR A 11 -11.85 3.52 -12.60
CA THR A 11 -12.92 3.45 -11.60
C THR A 11 -12.80 2.25 -10.69
N ILE A 12 -12.23 1.13 -11.16
CA ILE A 12 -12.16 -0.12 -10.41
C ILE A 12 -10.75 -0.69 -10.47
N TYR A 13 -10.21 -1.02 -9.30
CA TYR A 13 -8.96 -1.75 -9.16
C TYR A 13 -9.19 -3.09 -8.44
N PRO A 14 -9.07 -4.23 -9.13
CA PRO A 14 -9.15 -5.54 -8.48
C PRO A 14 -8.21 -5.70 -7.28
N ILE A 15 -6.98 -5.18 -7.38
CA ILE A 15 -5.99 -5.30 -6.31
C ILE A 15 -5.23 -3.98 -6.19
N ILE A 16 -5.10 -3.48 -4.97
CA ILE A 16 -4.17 -2.39 -4.64
C ILE A 16 -3.21 -2.88 -3.55
N TYR A 17 -1.93 -2.60 -3.74
CA TYR A 17 -0.89 -2.75 -2.73
C TYR A 17 -0.59 -1.37 -2.13
N LEU A 18 -0.71 -1.26 -0.80
CA LEU A 18 -0.34 -0.06 -0.06
C LEU A 18 0.86 -0.42 0.80
N ASP A 19 2.00 0.17 0.48
CA ASP A 19 3.29 -0.22 1.04
C ASP A 19 4.15 1.01 1.37
N CYS A 20 5.20 0.79 2.15
CA CYS A 20 6.17 1.80 2.56
C CYS A 20 7.58 1.31 2.26
N ILE A 21 8.34 2.13 1.53
CA ILE A 21 9.77 1.89 1.28
C ILE A 21 10.56 2.96 2.01
N VAL A 22 11.54 2.53 2.80
CA VAL A 22 12.50 3.44 3.43
C VAL A 22 13.69 3.60 2.51
N ILE A 23 13.93 4.83 2.04
CA ILE A 23 15.10 5.16 1.22
C ILE A 23 16.07 6.06 1.98
N LYS A 24 17.36 5.88 1.71
CA LYS A 24 18.43 6.74 2.21
C LYS A 24 18.59 7.93 1.28
N ILE A 25 18.32 9.12 1.77
CA ILE A 25 18.45 10.36 1.02
C ILE A 25 19.66 11.13 1.56
N HIS A 26 20.50 11.62 0.65
CA HIS A 26 21.64 12.47 0.99
C HIS A 26 21.14 13.92 1.04
N GLY A 27 21.28 14.58 2.19
CA GLY A 27 20.95 16.00 2.35
C GLY A 27 22.04 16.72 3.13
N ASN A 28 22.60 17.78 2.54
CA ASN A 28 23.52 18.74 3.17
C ASN A 28 24.41 18.16 4.29
N LEU A 29 25.26 17.17 3.94
CA LEU A 29 26.25 16.47 4.78
C LEU A 29 25.77 15.26 5.60
N HIS A 30 24.47 14.92 5.63
CA HIS A 30 23.97 13.74 6.35
C HIS A 30 23.08 12.84 5.49
N VAL A 31 23.16 11.53 5.75
CA VAL A 31 22.25 10.53 5.15
C VAL A 31 21.09 10.33 6.10
N ILE A 32 19.89 10.71 5.66
CA ILE A 32 18.65 10.52 6.42
C ILE A 32 17.81 9.42 5.78
N ASN A 33 17.19 8.59 6.61
CA ASN A 33 16.18 7.65 6.15
C ASN A 33 14.85 8.40 6.00
N LYS A 34 14.22 8.31 4.82
CA LYS A 34 12.85 8.79 4.62
C LYS A 34 11.94 7.64 4.19
N ALA A 35 10.78 7.59 4.81
CA ALA A 35 9.68 6.71 4.42
C ALA A 35 8.96 7.30 3.20
N ILE A 36 8.83 6.49 2.15
CA ILE A 36 8.01 6.77 0.97
C ILE A 36 6.90 5.75 0.92
N TYR A 37 5.68 6.24 1.05
CA TYR A 37 4.47 5.45 0.92
C TYR A 37 4.05 5.40 -0.53
N LEU A 38 3.58 4.25 -0.98
CA LEU A 38 3.21 4.03 -2.37
C LEU A 38 1.93 3.21 -2.48
N ALA A 39 1.16 3.52 -3.52
CA ALA A 39 -0.01 2.76 -3.91
C ALA A 39 0.24 2.18 -5.31
N LEU A 40 0.28 0.85 -5.41
CA LEU A 40 0.41 0.13 -6.67
C LEU A 40 -0.91 -0.57 -6.98
N GLY A 41 -1.57 -0.17 -8.07
CA GLY A 41 -2.81 -0.76 -8.54
C GLY A 41 -2.57 -1.83 -9.60
N VAL A 42 -3.43 -2.83 -9.62
CA VAL A 42 -3.62 -3.73 -10.76
C VAL A 42 -4.98 -3.38 -11.35
N ASN A 43 -5.00 -2.95 -12.61
CA ASN A 43 -6.24 -2.59 -13.30
C ASN A 43 -6.96 -3.84 -13.85
N MET A 44 -8.12 -3.64 -14.49
CA MET A 44 -8.92 -4.72 -15.07
C MET A 44 -8.20 -5.46 -16.23
N ASP A 45 -7.30 -4.78 -16.92
CA ASP A 45 -6.47 -5.35 -17.99
C ASP A 45 -5.24 -6.09 -17.46
N ARG A 46 -5.10 -6.23 -16.13
CA ARG A 46 -4.00 -6.90 -15.43
C ARG A 46 -2.67 -6.14 -15.51
N HIS A 47 -2.69 -4.88 -15.89
CA HIS A 47 -1.52 -4.03 -15.87
C HIS A 47 -1.30 -3.47 -14.46
N LYS A 48 -0.04 -3.50 -14.04
CA LYS A 48 0.40 -2.87 -12.80
C LYS A 48 0.73 -1.42 -13.09
N GLU A 49 0.19 -0.52 -12.30
CA GLU A 49 0.49 0.89 -12.40
C GLU A 49 0.68 1.51 -11.02
N LEU A 50 1.60 2.46 -10.96
CA LEU A 50 1.81 3.24 -9.76
C LEU A 50 0.74 4.35 -9.72
N LEU A 51 -0.07 4.33 -8.66
CA LEU A 51 -1.18 5.26 -8.47
C LEU A 51 -0.70 6.54 -7.78
N GLY A 52 0.24 6.42 -6.86
CA GLY A 52 0.84 7.57 -6.20
C GLY A 52 2.04 7.23 -5.32
N LEU A 53 2.75 8.29 -4.94
CA LEU A 53 3.89 8.28 -4.02
C LEU A 53 3.74 9.46 -3.07
N TRP A 54 3.91 9.20 -1.78
CA TRP A 54 3.76 10.18 -0.72
C TRP A 54 4.92 10.09 0.26
N MET A 55 5.38 11.24 0.73
CA MET A 55 6.34 11.33 1.83
C MET A 55 5.57 11.82 3.05
N SER A 56 5.70 11.11 4.17
CA SER A 56 5.17 11.56 5.46
C SER A 56 6.18 11.30 6.56
N GLU A 57 6.27 12.23 7.50
CA GLU A 57 7.08 12.06 8.72
C GLU A 57 6.41 11.13 9.73
N ASN A 58 5.07 11.01 9.68
CA ASN A 58 4.29 10.18 10.58
C ASN A 58 3.49 9.12 9.81
N GLU A 59 3.67 7.87 10.20
CA GLU A 59 2.81 6.76 9.79
C GLU A 59 1.57 6.70 10.68
N GLY A 60 0.37 6.74 10.10
CA GLY A 60 -0.85 6.62 10.89
C GLY A 60 -2.12 6.57 10.05
N ALA A 61 -3.20 6.14 10.69
CA ALA A 61 -4.52 6.01 10.05
C ALA A 61 -4.98 7.28 9.34
N LYS A 62 -4.72 8.46 9.92
CA LYS A 62 -5.08 9.76 9.30
C LYS A 62 -4.34 10.02 7.98
N PHE A 63 -3.07 9.65 7.90
CA PHE A 63 -2.30 9.79 6.67
C PHE A 63 -2.87 8.87 5.59
N TRP A 64 -3.11 7.61 5.92
CA TRP A 64 -3.69 6.66 4.98
C TRP A 64 -5.11 7.03 4.55
N LEU A 65 -5.91 7.63 5.44
CA LEU A 65 -7.21 8.19 5.08
C LEU A 65 -7.05 9.23 3.98
N SER A 66 -6.12 10.19 4.16
CA SER A 66 -5.87 11.22 3.16
C SER A 66 -5.45 10.64 1.80
N VAL A 67 -4.63 9.58 1.80
CA VAL A 67 -4.21 8.87 0.59
C VAL A 67 -5.42 8.21 -0.09
N LEU A 68 -6.27 7.51 0.66
CA LEU A 68 -7.46 6.84 0.13
C LEU A 68 -8.50 7.84 -0.42
N THR A 69 -8.74 8.94 0.29
CA THR A 69 -9.61 10.03 -0.17
C THR A 69 -9.06 10.67 -1.45
N GLU A 70 -7.73 10.83 -1.58
CA GLU A 70 -7.11 11.34 -2.80
C GLU A 70 -7.34 10.39 -3.99
N LEU A 71 -7.12 9.09 -3.80
CA LEU A 71 -7.38 8.08 -4.85
C LEU A 71 -8.84 8.12 -5.32
N LYS A 72 -9.77 8.27 -4.38
CA LYS A 72 -11.21 8.39 -4.66
C LYS A 72 -11.54 9.66 -5.44
N THR A 73 -10.95 10.78 -5.04
CA THR A 73 -11.09 12.07 -5.75
C THR A 73 -10.55 12.00 -7.18
N ARG A 74 -9.54 11.16 -7.42
CA ARG A 74 -8.95 10.94 -8.75
C ARG A 74 -9.73 9.96 -9.63
N GLY A 75 -10.82 9.37 -9.13
CA GLY A 75 -11.73 8.55 -9.92
C GLY A 75 -11.91 7.12 -9.44
N VAL A 76 -11.12 6.64 -8.45
CA VAL A 76 -11.27 5.29 -7.91
C VAL A 76 -12.58 5.17 -7.15
N GLN A 77 -13.47 4.30 -7.62
CA GLN A 77 -14.77 4.06 -6.99
C GLN A 77 -14.77 2.78 -6.17
N ASP A 78 -14.10 1.74 -6.64
CA ASP A 78 -14.08 0.44 -5.95
C ASP A 78 -12.73 -0.26 -6.00
N ILE A 79 -12.42 -0.96 -4.92
CA ILE A 79 -11.21 -1.76 -4.74
C ILE A 79 -11.65 -3.11 -4.19
N LEU A 80 -11.37 -4.21 -4.90
CA LEU A 80 -11.83 -5.52 -4.43
C LEU A 80 -10.94 -6.04 -3.30
N ILE A 81 -9.62 -5.92 -3.46
CA ILE A 81 -8.63 -6.41 -2.50
C ILE A 81 -7.58 -5.32 -2.22
N ALA A 82 -7.44 -4.93 -0.95
CA ALA A 82 -6.35 -4.08 -0.49
C ALA A 82 -5.32 -4.92 0.27
N CYS A 83 -4.08 -4.95 -0.22
CA CYS A 83 -2.96 -5.65 0.39
C CYS A 83 -2.12 -4.67 1.22
N VAL A 84 -2.05 -4.88 2.53
CA VAL A 84 -1.44 -3.92 3.49
C VAL A 84 -0.50 -4.57 4.51
N ASP A 85 0.37 -3.77 5.13
CA ASP A 85 1.37 -4.19 6.12
C ASP A 85 0.80 -4.36 7.56
N GLY A 86 -0.52 -4.55 7.71
CA GLY A 86 -1.14 -4.84 9.01
C GLY A 86 -1.05 -3.71 10.06
N LEU A 87 -0.84 -2.47 9.63
CA LEU A 87 -0.83 -1.29 10.49
C LEU A 87 -2.17 -1.15 11.25
N LYS A 88 -2.09 -0.91 12.57
CA LYS A 88 -3.29 -0.75 13.42
C LYS A 88 -4.18 0.39 12.93
N GLY A 89 -5.48 0.13 12.82
CA GLY A 89 -6.48 1.10 12.35
C GLY A 89 -6.51 1.33 10.84
N PHE A 90 -5.57 0.75 10.08
CA PHE A 90 -5.57 0.88 8.63
C PHE A 90 -6.73 0.12 7.96
N PRO A 91 -7.07 -1.13 8.37
CA PRO A 91 -8.26 -1.80 7.85
C PRO A 91 -9.55 -1.02 8.08
N ASP A 92 -9.69 -0.38 9.25
CA ASP A 92 -10.85 0.45 9.57
C ASP A 92 -10.92 1.68 8.66
N THR A 93 -9.76 2.29 8.37
CA THR A 93 -9.66 3.42 7.45
C THR A 93 -10.06 3.03 6.02
N ILE A 94 -9.65 1.84 5.56
CA ILE A 94 -10.05 1.30 4.27
C ILE A 94 -11.55 1.06 4.23
N ALA A 95 -12.13 0.47 5.29
CA ALA A 95 -13.57 0.21 5.36
C ALA A 95 -14.41 1.51 5.35
N VAL A 96 -13.86 2.62 5.84
CA VAL A 96 -14.52 3.94 5.80
C VAL A 96 -14.59 4.49 4.36
N GLU A 97 -13.51 4.41 3.60
CA GLU A 97 -13.49 4.96 2.23
C GLU A 97 -14.02 4.00 1.17
N PHE A 98 -13.76 2.71 1.35
CA PHE A 98 -14.10 1.61 0.43
C PHE A 98 -14.70 0.42 1.23
N PRO A 99 -16.00 0.48 1.57
CA PRO A 99 -16.63 -0.47 2.49
C PRO A 99 -16.73 -1.90 1.96
N HIS A 100 -16.65 -2.09 0.64
CA HIS A 100 -16.70 -3.41 -0.01
C HIS A 100 -15.32 -4.05 -0.20
N THR A 101 -14.24 -3.33 0.13
CA THR A 101 -12.88 -3.82 -0.03
C THR A 101 -12.52 -4.88 0.99
N ARG A 102 -11.99 -6.00 0.51
CA ARG A 102 -11.40 -7.02 1.37
C ARG A 102 -9.96 -6.67 1.68
N VAL A 103 -9.67 -6.47 2.96
CA VAL A 103 -8.29 -6.23 3.42
C VAL A 103 -7.57 -7.56 3.59
N GLN A 104 -6.42 -7.69 2.94
CA GLN A 104 -5.54 -8.84 3.01
C GLN A 104 -4.17 -8.41 3.54
N LEU A 105 -3.59 -9.20 4.44
CA LEU A 105 -2.20 -8.97 4.85
C LEU A 105 -1.25 -9.27 3.69
N CYS A 106 -0.30 -8.37 3.49
CA CYS A 106 0.72 -8.47 2.47
C CYS A 106 1.50 -9.80 2.57
N ILE A 107 1.60 -10.53 1.44
CA ILE A 107 2.38 -11.78 1.34
C ILE A 107 3.86 -11.54 1.61
N PHE A 108 4.39 -10.36 1.30
CA PHE A 108 5.78 -10.02 1.63
C PHE A 108 5.99 -9.99 3.14
N MET A 109 5.07 -9.40 3.92
CA MET A 109 5.14 -9.46 5.38
C MET A 109 5.03 -10.90 5.88
N ALA A 110 4.08 -11.69 5.36
CA ALA A 110 4.00 -13.12 5.68
C ALA A 110 5.32 -13.84 5.39
N ARG A 111 5.96 -13.60 4.24
CA ARG A 111 7.27 -14.17 3.87
C ARG A 111 8.40 -13.66 4.78
N ASN A 112 8.39 -12.40 5.18
CA ASN A 112 9.43 -11.81 6.02
C ASN A 112 9.31 -12.30 7.48
N SER A 113 8.09 -12.42 8.01
CA SER A 113 7.82 -13.06 9.30
C SER A 113 8.20 -14.54 9.29
N LEU A 114 7.95 -15.25 8.18
CA LEU A 114 8.34 -16.65 8.03
C LEU A 114 9.86 -16.86 8.06
N ARG A 115 10.68 -15.87 7.68
CA ARG A 115 12.15 -15.95 7.79
C ARG A 115 12.64 -16.08 9.23
N LEU A 116 11.83 -15.67 10.21
CA LEU A 116 12.16 -15.84 11.64
C LEU A 116 11.98 -17.28 12.11
N PHE A 117 11.32 -18.14 11.31
CA PHE A 117 11.06 -19.53 11.65
C PHE A 117 11.97 -20.48 10.87
N PRO A 118 12.43 -21.58 11.48
CA PRO A 118 13.22 -22.59 10.78
C PRO A 118 12.45 -23.21 9.60
N GLY A 119 13.15 -23.49 8.49
CA GLY A 119 12.55 -23.84 7.19
C GLY A 119 11.59 -25.03 7.16
N ARG A 120 11.60 -25.91 8.18
CA ARG A 120 10.60 -26.98 8.35
C ARG A 120 9.20 -26.45 8.67
N ILE A 121 9.10 -25.35 9.42
CA ILE A 121 7.84 -24.70 9.82
C ILE A 121 7.26 -23.91 8.64
N ILE A 122 8.12 -23.21 7.90
CA ILE A 122 7.73 -22.45 6.70
C ILE A 122 7.05 -23.34 5.65
N LYS A 123 7.65 -24.52 5.36
CA LYS A 123 7.09 -25.50 4.39
C LYS A 123 5.71 -26.04 4.79
N ARG A 124 5.38 -26.01 6.08
CA ARG A 124 4.09 -26.47 6.61
C ARG A 124 3.02 -25.36 6.58
N LEU A 125 3.43 -24.10 6.76
CA LEU A 125 2.53 -22.93 6.74
C LEU A 125 2.19 -22.44 5.33
N LEU A 126 3.08 -22.61 4.35
CA LEU A 126 2.88 -22.16 2.95
C LEU A 126 2.15 -23.18 2.06
N ARG A 127 1.60 -24.27 2.63
CA ARG A 127 0.70 -25.16 1.89
C ARG A 127 -0.69 -24.52 1.84
N ILE A 128 -0.88 -23.69 0.81
CA ILE A 128 -2.20 -23.37 0.24
C ILE A 128 -2.32 -24.20 -1.03
#